data_AF-A0A2V2SDI7-F1
#
_entry.id   AF-A0A2V2SDI7-F1
#
_cell.length_a   1.000
_cell.length_b   1.000
_cell.length_c   1.000
_cell.angle_alpha   90.00
_cell.angle_beta   90.00
_cell.angle_gamma   90.00
#
_symmetry.space_group_name_H-M   'P 1'
#
loop_
_entity.id
_entity.type
_entity.pdbx_description
1 polymer ?
#
loop_
_entity_poly.entity_id
_entity_poly.type
_entity_poly.pdbx_seq_one_letter_code
_entity_poly.pdbx_strand_id
1 'polypeptide(L)'
;MSKRTIEPLLQPNKFDLWWIDGSDTLAGEQLPVQYKAHHTMTVHVNIRGGADAAIVYSLTTLLEAGYDYIGIVENDVLLEPDWFEPTMSLFEPRVGAVSARSYEDRVLFQCDGYAVMHNLGAGMVIFSREAAHHILNTYRTGHTIDNRAVFGSLAGVDIAARWCFRDAIQTLTADWSFDAQLARVGLQSRALTPAKTRSLDPNHAGFGLREVREPLDVFRDPDGLRAYEKALAHRRRHRHELVEPAGGAVLRLHGAQAGQHIVFAHHMRQMVKPGGAFLEATGADSDWRLRWSQGFGPFGWQAARSGAKVKFPLFGQAALVVMTKRKGCHIRVFTDSSDISPEIPDTGEIVGLSIPGRMETREVQVSCDEGAVILGLQCGQIQPWFRSSAFFRHYHLPPVA
;
A
#
# COMPACT_ATOMS: atom_id res chain seq x y z
N MET A 1 21.82 6.45 -9.72
CA MET A 1 21.04 7.56 -9.15
C MET A 1 21.61 8.86 -9.70
N SER A 2 20.88 9.60 -10.53
CA SER A 2 21.44 10.83 -11.12
C SER A 2 21.11 12.02 -10.23
N LYS A 3 22.11 12.83 -9.84
CA LYS A 3 21.95 14.10 -9.11
C LYS A 3 20.80 14.99 -9.64
N ARG A 4 20.47 14.83 -10.91
CA ARG A 4 19.40 15.52 -11.63
C ARG A 4 18.00 15.33 -11.03
N THR A 5 17.71 14.22 -10.35
CA THR A 5 16.35 13.98 -9.80
C THR A 5 16.14 14.67 -8.45
N ILE A 6 17.21 14.87 -7.68
CA ILE A 6 17.12 15.52 -6.36
C ILE A 6 17.19 17.05 -6.46
N GLU A 7 17.93 17.62 -7.41
CA GLU A 7 18.08 19.07 -7.55
C GLU A 7 16.75 19.84 -7.57
N PRO A 8 15.71 19.41 -8.33
CA PRO A 8 14.40 20.05 -8.31
C PRO A 8 13.63 19.92 -6.99
N LEU A 9 14.07 19.06 -6.06
CA LEU A 9 13.48 18.88 -4.74
C LEU A 9 14.14 19.75 -3.66
N LEU A 10 15.25 20.43 -3.97
CA LEU A 10 15.97 21.30 -3.03
C LEU A 10 15.31 22.68 -2.93
N GLN A 11 14.05 22.73 -2.49
CA GLN A 11 13.21 23.94 -2.39
C GLN A 11 12.77 24.21 -0.94
N PRO A 12 13.69 24.61 -0.04
CA PRO A 12 13.41 24.73 1.40
C PRO A 12 12.40 25.83 1.75
N ASN A 13 12.11 26.74 0.82
CA ASN A 13 11.09 27.77 0.97
C ASN A 13 9.68 27.28 0.62
N LYS A 14 9.54 26.06 0.10
CA LYS A 14 8.25 25.48 -0.33
C LYS A 14 7.82 24.27 0.49
N PHE A 15 8.77 23.42 0.85
CA PHE A 15 8.50 22.21 1.62
C PHE A 15 9.76 21.70 2.33
N ASP A 16 9.56 20.91 3.38
CA ASP A 16 10.64 20.18 4.03
C ASP A 16 10.95 18.91 3.23
N LEU A 17 12.24 18.69 2.96
CA LEU A 17 12.70 17.50 2.24
C LEU A 17 13.14 16.41 3.23
N TRP A 18 12.52 15.24 3.10
CA TRP A 18 12.85 14.04 3.87
C TRP A 18 13.40 12.96 2.93
N TRP A 19 14.65 12.59 3.12
CA TRP A 19 15.29 11.51 2.37
C TRP A 19 15.16 10.21 3.15
N ILE A 20 14.41 9.26 2.59
CA ILE A 20 14.18 7.93 3.17
C ILE A 20 15.02 6.93 2.39
N ASP A 21 16.14 6.52 2.96
CA ASP A 21 17.15 5.68 2.31
C ASP A 21 17.04 4.21 2.73
N GLY A 22 16.87 3.35 1.73
CA GLY A 22 16.90 1.89 1.83
C GLY A 22 18.01 1.25 0.98
N SER A 23 19.04 2.02 0.59
CA SER A 23 20.08 1.57 -0.33
C SER A 23 21.00 0.51 0.28
N ASP A 24 21.17 -0.66 -0.36
CA ASP A 24 22.08 -1.73 0.11
C ASP A 24 23.55 -1.54 -0.34
N THR A 25 23.87 -0.39 -0.93
CA THR A 25 25.22 -0.10 -1.41
C THR A 25 25.80 1.09 -0.66
N LEU A 26 27.10 1.02 -0.36
CA LEU A 26 27.83 2.11 0.28
C LEU A 26 27.66 3.44 -0.47
N ALA A 27 27.65 3.39 -1.80
CA ALA A 27 27.46 4.59 -2.63
C ALA A 27 26.05 5.20 -2.47
N GLY A 28 25.02 4.37 -2.35
CA GLY A 28 23.65 4.83 -2.08
C GLY A 28 23.51 5.41 -0.69
N GLU A 29 24.06 4.75 0.33
CA GLU A 29 24.01 5.19 1.73
C GLU A 29 24.74 6.52 1.98
N GLN A 30 25.83 6.77 1.25
CA GLN A 30 26.61 8.01 1.39
C GLN A 30 25.97 9.21 0.70
N LEU A 31 25.15 9.00 -0.33
CA LEU A 31 24.63 10.11 -1.13
C LEU A 31 23.73 11.08 -0.32
N PRO A 32 22.77 10.64 0.49
CA PRO A 32 21.96 11.53 1.31
C PRO A 32 22.81 12.35 2.28
N VAL A 33 23.87 11.76 2.83
CA VAL A 33 24.79 12.41 3.77
C VAL A 33 25.53 13.56 3.08
N GLN A 34 25.99 13.34 1.84
CA GLN A 34 26.65 14.38 1.04
C GLN A 34 25.71 15.57 0.76
N TYR A 35 24.45 15.29 0.42
CA TYR A 35 23.46 16.35 0.17
C TYR A 35 23.06 17.10 1.46
N LYS A 36 22.90 16.38 2.57
CA LYS A 36 22.58 16.98 3.88
C LYS A 36 23.65 17.98 4.34
N ALA A 37 24.91 17.78 3.96
CA ALA A 37 26.00 18.71 4.29
C ALA A 37 25.82 20.11 3.65
N HIS A 38 25.01 20.21 2.59
CA HIS A 38 24.85 21.44 1.80
C HIS A 38 23.41 21.97 1.77
N HIS A 39 22.44 21.20 2.29
CA HIS A 39 21.01 21.53 2.19
C HIS A 39 20.25 21.15 3.45
N THR A 40 19.21 21.93 3.77
CA THR A 40 18.26 21.62 4.85
C THR A 40 17.40 20.43 4.43
N MET A 41 17.71 19.24 4.96
CA MET A 41 16.90 18.04 4.78
C MET A 41 17.04 17.10 5.98
N THR A 42 15.98 16.33 6.22
CA THR A 42 15.99 15.22 7.18
C THR A 42 16.36 13.93 6.46
N VAL A 43 17.27 13.14 7.01
CA VAL A 43 17.73 11.88 6.41
C VAL A 43 17.44 10.73 7.36
N HIS A 44 16.74 9.72 6.85
CA HIS A 44 16.44 8.46 7.53
C HIS A 44 17.14 7.34 6.76
N VAL A 45 18.09 6.69 7.41
CA VAL A 45 18.87 5.59 6.82
C VAL A 45 18.36 4.23 7.30
N ASN A 46 18.75 3.17 6.58
CA ASN A 46 18.43 1.78 6.92
C ASN A 46 16.92 1.47 6.92
N ILE A 47 16.15 2.15 6.08
CA ILE A 47 14.73 1.84 5.87
C ILE A 47 14.63 0.69 4.86
N ARG A 48 14.92 -0.52 5.33
CA ARG A 48 14.91 -1.76 4.52
C ARG A 48 13.49 -2.31 4.37
N GLY A 49 13.34 -3.28 3.46
CA GLY A 49 12.08 -3.95 3.16
C GLY A 49 11.39 -3.45 1.89
N GLY A 50 12.17 -2.93 0.93
CA GLY A 50 11.67 -2.50 -0.38
C GLY A 50 10.89 -1.18 -0.37
N ALA A 51 10.30 -0.84 -1.53
CA ALA A 51 9.60 0.42 -1.73
C ALA A 51 8.38 0.58 -0.81
N ASP A 52 7.63 -0.50 -0.58
CA ASP A 52 6.45 -0.48 0.29
C ASP A 52 6.80 -0.08 1.73
N ALA A 53 7.91 -0.61 2.26
CA ALA A 53 8.42 -0.26 3.57
C ALA A 53 8.76 1.23 3.67
N ALA A 54 9.46 1.76 2.66
CA ALA A 54 9.79 3.17 2.58
C ALA A 54 8.54 4.05 2.55
N ILE A 55 7.52 3.67 1.76
CA ILE A 55 6.24 4.42 1.68
C ILE A 55 5.55 4.44 3.03
N VAL A 56 5.36 3.29 3.68
CA VAL A 56 4.68 3.20 4.97
C VAL A 56 5.45 3.94 6.07
N TYR A 57 6.78 3.82 6.09
CA TYR A 57 7.63 4.58 7.00
C TYR A 57 7.46 6.09 6.80
N SER A 58 7.50 6.55 5.55
CA SER A 58 7.36 7.97 5.18
C SER A 58 6.02 8.52 5.62
N LEU A 59 4.92 7.87 5.24
CA LEU A 59 3.57 8.30 5.59
C LEU A 59 3.39 8.34 7.11
N THR A 60 3.80 7.30 7.82
CA THR A 60 3.69 7.25 9.29
C THR A 60 4.45 8.41 9.94
N THR A 61 5.72 8.57 9.59
CA THR A 61 6.61 9.55 10.21
C THR A 61 6.14 10.98 9.96
N LEU A 62 5.74 11.28 8.72
CA LEU A 62 5.30 12.63 8.33
C LEU A 62 3.90 12.97 8.88
N LEU A 63 3.02 11.98 9.01
CA LEU A 63 1.74 12.17 9.70
C LEU A 63 1.96 12.49 11.19
N GLU A 64 2.89 11.78 11.86
CA GLU A 64 3.24 12.02 13.27
C GLU A 64 3.95 13.37 13.47
N ALA A 65 4.73 13.83 12.49
CA ALA A 65 5.32 15.15 12.47
C ALA A 65 4.30 16.28 12.21
N GLY A 66 3.05 15.94 11.86
CA GLY A 66 1.97 16.90 11.73
C GLY A 66 1.86 17.58 10.37
N TYR A 67 2.39 17.01 9.28
CA TYR A 67 2.27 17.60 7.94
C TYR A 67 0.85 17.52 7.35
N ASP A 68 0.39 18.62 6.72
CA ASP A 68 -0.92 18.69 6.04
C ASP A 68 -0.94 17.98 4.69
N TYR A 69 0.20 17.99 4.01
CA TYR A 69 0.42 17.38 2.72
C TYR A 69 1.71 16.57 2.75
N ILE A 70 1.69 15.37 2.17
CA ILE A 70 2.82 14.46 2.17
C ILE A 70 3.11 14.04 0.73
N GLY A 71 4.27 14.45 0.23
CA GLY A 71 4.78 14.07 -1.08
C GLY A 71 5.67 12.84 -1.01
N ILE A 72 5.50 11.93 -1.97
CA ILE A 72 6.41 10.83 -2.25
C ILE A 72 6.93 11.02 -3.66
N VAL A 73 8.25 10.93 -3.83
CA VAL A 73 8.92 11.05 -5.13
C VAL A 73 10.01 10.00 -5.20
N GLU A 74 10.00 9.19 -6.26
CA GLU A 74 11.06 8.22 -6.52
C GLU A 74 12.32 8.92 -7.06
N ASN A 75 13.47 8.33 -6.80
CA ASN A 75 14.79 8.87 -7.16
C ASN A 75 15.11 8.75 -8.67
N ASP A 76 14.21 8.21 -9.46
CA ASP A 76 14.27 8.07 -10.92
C ASP A 76 13.24 8.95 -11.64
N VAL A 77 12.59 9.89 -10.93
CA VAL A 77 11.70 10.89 -11.52
C VAL A 77 12.41 12.24 -11.65
N LEU A 78 12.46 12.74 -12.89
CA LEU A 78 12.94 14.09 -13.19
C LEU A 78 11.77 15.06 -13.17
N LEU A 79 11.85 16.12 -12.36
CA LEU A 79 10.83 17.16 -12.24
C LEU A 79 11.24 18.42 -13.00
N GLU A 80 10.29 19.08 -13.65
CA GLU A 80 10.50 20.41 -14.24
C GLU A 80 10.62 21.47 -13.14
N PRO A 81 11.43 22.55 -13.29
CA PRO A 81 11.65 23.52 -12.21
C PRO A 81 10.39 24.16 -11.59
N ASP A 82 9.31 24.29 -12.37
CA ASP A 82 8.05 24.91 -11.98
C ASP A 82 6.97 23.89 -11.57
N TRP A 83 7.33 22.63 -11.31
CA TRP A 83 6.37 21.54 -11.06
C TRP A 83 5.46 21.75 -9.83
N PHE A 84 5.97 22.37 -8.76
CA PHE A 84 5.34 22.32 -7.44
C PHE A 84 4.04 23.13 -7.35
N GLU A 85 4.06 24.41 -7.69
CA GLU A 85 2.89 25.30 -7.53
C GLU A 85 1.69 24.85 -8.38
N PRO A 86 1.85 24.50 -9.67
CA PRO A 86 0.75 24.00 -10.47
C PRO A 86 0.21 22.68 -9.91
N THR A 87 1.07 21.79 -9.44
CA THR A 87 0.63 20.52 -8.82
C THR A 87 -0.18 20.75 -7.57
N MET A 88 0.28 21.63 -6.68
CA MET A 88 -0.43 21.96 -5.44
C MET A 88 -1.77 22.66 -5.71
N SER A 89 -1.86 23.44 -6.78
CA SER A 89 -3.11 24.10 -7.20
C SER A 89 -4.22 23.13 -7.60
N LEU A 90 -3.91 21.86 -7.87
CA LEU A 90 -4.90 20.82 -8.16
C LEU A 90 -5.71 20.39 -6.94
N PHE A 91 -5.27 20.72 -5.72
CA PHE A 91 -6.03 20.42 -4.51
C PHE A 91 -7.27 21.30 -4.42
N GLU A 92 -8.42 20.63 -4.39
CA GLU A 92 -9.74 21.20 -4.14
C GLU A 92 -10.45 20.36 -3.06
N PRO A 93 -11.59 20.82 -2.51
CA PRO A 93 -12.41 19.97 -1.66
C PRO A 93 -12.69 18.62 -2.36
N ARG A 94 -12.33 17.52 -1.69
CA ARG A 94 -12.43 16.11 -2.17
C ARG A 94 -11.28 15.62 -3.05
N VAL A 95 -10.26 16.42 -3.33
CA VAL A 95 -9.02 15.92 -3.94
C VAL A 95 -8.14 15.35 -2.83
N GLY A 96 -7.95 14.03 -2.85
CA GLY A 96 -7.13 13.32 -1.88
C GLY A 96 -5.65 13.27 -2.28
N ALA A 97 -5.38 13.17 -3.58
CA ALA A 97 -4.03 13.07 -4.11
C ALA A 97 -3.85 13.88 -5.40
N VAL A 98 -2.65 14.42 -5.59
CA VAL A 98 -2.26 15.15 -6.79
C VAL A 98 -0.89 14.66 -7.28
N SER A 99 -0.59 14.88 -8.57
CA SER A 99 0.72 14.56 -9.13
C SER A 99 1.12 15.50 -10.25
N ALA A 100 2.42 15.75 -10.36
CA ALA A 100 3.04 16.35 -11.53
C ALA A 100 3.14 15.35 -12.70
N ARG A 101 2.93 14.06 -12.43
CA ARG A 101 3.09 12.93 -13.35
C ARG A 101 1.74 12.41 -13.83
N SER A 102 1.55 12.37 -15.13
CA SER A 102 0.38 11.75 -15.76
C SER A 102 0.83 10.82 -16.89
N TYR A 103 0.15 9.68 -17.00
CA TYR A 103 0.31 8.73 -18.10
C TYR A 103 -1.04 8.52 -18.79
N GLU A 104 -1.02 8.41 -20.13
CA GLU A 104 -2.22 8.28 -20.96
C GLU A 104 -3.11 7.10 -20.54
N ASP A 105 -2.49 5.96 -20.21
CA ASP A 105 -3.15 4.71 -19.79
C ASP A 105 -3.83 4.82 -18.41
N ARG A 106 -3.54 5.90 -17.67
CA ARG A 106 -4.02 6.13 -16.30
C ARG A 106 -5.13 7.18 -16.20
N VAL A 107 -5.50 7.80 -17.32
CA VAL A 107 -6.52 8.84 -17.37
C VAL A 107 -7.94 8.24 -17.34
N LEU A 108 -8.76 8.72 -16.40
CA LEU A 108 -10.21 8.52 -16.39
C LEU A 108 -10.90 9.59 -17.22
N PHE A 109 -10.63 10.86 -16.88
CA PHE A 109 -11.24 12.04 -17.49
C PHE A 109 -10.19 13.13 -17.71
N GLN A 110 -10.18 13.74 -18.88
CA GLN A 110 -9.36 14.91 -19.20
C GLN A 110 -10.13 16.20 -18.85
N CYS A 111 -9.47 17.12 -18.14
CA CYS A 111 -9.95 18.46 -17.81
C CYS A 111 -8.99 19.52 -18.38
N ASP A 112 -9.30 20.81 -18.25
CA ASP A 112 -8.37 21.85 -18.68
C ASP A 112 -7.24 21.99 -17.65
N GLY A 113 -6.00 21.68 -18.07
CA GLY A 113 -4.78 21.77 -17.24
C GLY A 113 -4.50 20.55 -16.35
N TYR A 114 -5.45 19.62 -16.20
CA TYR A 114 -5.25 18.39 -15.42
C TYR A 114 -6.10 17.21 -15.94
N ALA A 115 -5.79 16.01 -15.45
CA ALA A 115 -6.58 14.82 -15.65
C ALA A 115 -6.97 14.19 -14.30
N VAL A 116 -8.11 13.51 -14.30
CA VAL A 116 -8.55 12.62 -13.21
C VAL A 116 -7.96 11.25 -13.46
N MET A 117 -7.32 10.68 -12.44
CA MET A 117 -6.49 9.49 -12.61
C MET A 117 -7.11 8.28 -11.92
N HIS A 118 -7.02 7.09 -12.54
CA HIS A 118 -7.31 5.83 -11.86
C HIS A 118 -6.08 5.17 -11.23
N ASN A 119 -4.89 5.73 -11.50
CA ASN A 119 -3.62 5.29 -10.93
C ASN A 119 -2.58 6.43 -11.02
N LEU A 120 -2.15 6.97 -9.89
CA LEU A 120 -0.98 7.88 -9.82
C LEU A 120 0.33 7.10 -9.62
N GLY A 121 0.29 6.06 -8.79
CA GLY A 121 1.46 5.28 -8.34
C GLY A 121 2.40 6.05 -7.42
N ALA A 122 3.46 5.41 -6.93
CA ALA A 122 4.37 6.00 -5.95
C ALA A 122 5.48 6.90 -6.52
N GLY A 123 5.75 6.87 -7.83
CA GLY A 123 6.91 7.61 -8.34
C GLY A 123 6.82 9.13 -8.25
N MET A 124 5.61 9.70 -8.25
CA MET A 124 5.39 11.07 -7.80
C MET A 124 3.93 11.23 -7.40
N VAL A 125 3.65 11.48 -6.13
CA VAL A 125 2.30 11.74 -5.64
C VAL A 125 2.37 12.59 -4.37
N ILE A 126 1.42 13.51 -4.22
CA ILE A 126 1.22 14.28 -2.99
C ILE A 126 -0.16 13.95 -2.45
N PHE A 127 -0.23 13.49 -1.21
CA PHE A 127 -1.48 13.21 -0.51
C PHE A 127 -1.83 14.38 0.42
N SER A 128 -3.13 14.66 0.57
CA SER A 128 -3.62 15.38 1.75
C SER A 128 -3.49 14.50 3.00
N ARG A 129 -3.49 15.09 4.20
CA ARG A 129 -3.43 14.31 5.46
C ARG A 129 -4.53 13.25 5.57
N GLU A 130 -5.77 13.59 5.18
CA GLU A 130 -6.90 12.65 5.19
C GLU A 130 -6.62 11.45 4.27
N ALA A 131 -6.11 11.71 3.06
CA ALA A 131 -5.75 10.67 2.11
C ALA A 131 -4.58 9.82 2.61
N ALA A 132 -3.52 10.43 3.14
CA ALA A 132 -2.36 9.71 3.68
C ALA A 132 -2.75 8.77 4.82
N HIS A 133 -3.57 9.22 5.78
CA HIS A 133 -4.13 8.33 6.81
C HIS A 133 -4.93 7.18 6.20
N HIS A 134 -5.77 7.46 5.21
CA HIS A 134 -6.57 6.42 4.57
C HIS A 134 -5.71 5.39 3.85
N ILE A 135 -4.71 5.83 3.09
CA ILE A 135 -3.75 4.95 2.40
C ILE A 135 -3.01 4.10 3.42
N LEU A 136 -2.49 4.67 4.51
CA LEU A 136 -1.80 3.90 5.55
C LEU A 136 -2.72 2.83 6.17
N ASN A 137 -3.99 3.18 6.41
CA ASN A 137 -4.98 2.27 7.02
C ASN A 137 -5.46 1.16 6.08
N THR A 138 -5.28 1.34 4.78
CA THR A 138 -5.72 0.40 3.75
C THR A 138 -4.57 -0.14 2.93
N TYR A 139 -3.33 0.10 3.38
CA TYR A 139 -2.12 -0.19 2.62
C TYR A 139 -2.01 -1.69 2.36
N ARG A 140 -2.20 -2.09 1.10
CA ARG A 140 -2.26 -3.50 0.72
C ARG A 140 -1.94 -3.69 -0.74
N THR A 141 -1.43 -4.87 -1.04
CA THR A 141 -1.41 -5.42 -2.39
C THR A 141 -2.82 -5.41 -2.97
N GLY A 142 -2.98 -4.82 -4.15
CA GLY A 142 -4.25 -4.79 -4.87
C GLY A 142 -4.37 -5.91 -5.90
N HIS A 143 -5.48 -5.92 -6.62
CA HIS A 143 -5.71 -6.80 -7.75
C HIS A 143 -6.39 -6.02 -8.88
N THR A 144 -6.05 -6.30 -10.14
CA THR A 144 -6.58 -5.51 -11.27
C THR A 144 -8.10 -5.54 -11.36
N ILE A 145 -8.73 -6.68 -11.05
CA ILE A 145 -10.20 -6.81 -11.01
C ILE A 145 -10.83 -5.86 -9.98
N ASP A 146 -10.20 -5.67 -8.82
CA ASP A 146 -10.75 -4.82 -7.76
C ASP A 146 -10.72 -3.34 -8.17
N ASN A 147 -9.61 -2.90 -8.76
CA ASN A 147 -9.51 -1.55 -9.30
C ASN A 147 -10.54 -1.32 -10.41
N ARG A 148 -10.67 -2.28 -11.34
CA ARG A 148 -11.70 -2.21 -12.41
C ARG A 148 -13.11 -2.10 -11.84
N ALA A 149 -13.47 -2.92 -10.85
CA ALA A 149 -14.79 -2.89 -10.23
C ALA A 149 -15.08 -1.53 -9.55
N VAL A 150 -14.08 -0.94 -8.88
CA VAL A 150 -14.22 0.38 -8.24
C VAL A 150 -14.53 1.44 -9.30
N PHE A 151 -13.73 1.55 -10.35
CA PHE A 151 -13.93 2.61 -11.35
C PHE A 151 -15.10 2.33 -12.29
N GLY A 152 -15.38 1.07 -12.61
CA GLY A 152 -16.59 0.68 -13.34
C GLY A 152 -17.87 1.07 -12.58
N SER A 153 -17.90 0.89 -11.25
CA SER A 153 -19.06 1.25 -10.44
C SER A 153 -19.18 2.74 -10.15
N LEU A 154 -18.07 3.45 -9.95
CA LEU A 154 -18.10 4.87 -9.57
C LEU A 154 -18.08 5.81 -10.77
N ALA A 155 -17.27 5.52 -11.78
CA ALA A 155 -17.07 6.38 -12.94
C ALA A 155 -17.82 5.89 -14.20
N GLY A 156 -18.38 4.68 -14.18
CA GLY A 156 -18.98 4.07 -15.38
C GLY A 156 -17.93 3.70 -16.44
N VAL A 157 -16.65 3.64 -16.07
CA VAL A 157 -15.53 3.38 -16.97
C VAL A 157 -14.91 2.02 -16.66
N ASP A 158 -14.91 1.11 -17.63
CA ASP A 158 -14.05 -0.07 -17.55
C ASP A 158 -12.62 0.31 -17.96
N ILE A 159 -11.73 0.35 -16.98
CA ILE A 159 -10.33 0.73 -17.20
C ILE A 159 -9.50 -0.39 -17.83
N ALA A 160 -10.06 -1.58 -18.09
CA ALA A 160 -9.31 -2.73 -18.61
C ALA A 160 -8.52 -2.42 -19.90
N ALA A 161 -9.22 -1.86 -20.89
CA ALA A 161 -8.65 -1.49 -22.18
C ALA A 161 -7.67 -0.31 -22.09
N ARG A 162 -7.73 0.44 -20.98
CA ARG A 162 -6.87 1.59 -20.72
C ARG A 162 -5.65 1.21 -19.90
N TRP A 163 -5.70 0.12 -19.15
CA TRP A 163 -4.68 -0.29 -18.20
C TRP A 163 -3.38 -0.73 -18.92
N CYS A 164 -2.20 -0.34 -18.41
CA CYS A 164 -0.91 -0.66 -19.06
C CYS A 164 -0.65 -2.17 -19.25
N PHE A 165 -1.28 -3.02 -18.44
CA PHE A 165 -1.22 -4.48 -18.57
C PHE A 165 -2.25 -5.08 -19.54
N ARG A 166 -2.97 -4.26 -20.32
CA ARG A 166 -3.82 -4.68 -21.46
C ARG A 166 -4.74 -5.88 -21.12
N ASP A 167 -5.71 -5.63 -20.25
CA ASP A 167 -6.66 -6.63 -19.73
C ASP A 167 -6.09 -7.76 -18.83
N ALA A 168 -4.78 -7.81 -18.59
CA ALA A 168 -4.20 -8.86 -17.74
C ALA A 168 -4.80 -8.83 -16.32
N ILE A 169 -5.25 -10.01 -15.89
CA ILE A 169 -5.69 -10.24 -14.52
C ILE A 169 -4.46 -10.61 -13.70
N GLN A 170 -4.08 -9.73 -12.77
CA GLN A 170 -2.93 -9.97 -11.93
C GLN A 170 -2.99 -9.19 -10.62
N THR A 171 -2.14 -9.63 -9.70
CA THR A 171 -1.85 -8.93 -8.46
C THR A 171 -1.03 -7.67 -8.71
N LEU A 172 -1.30 -6.62 -7.93
CA LEU A 172 -0.67 -5.31 -8.05
C LEU A 172 0.22 -5.01 -6.84
N THR A 173 1.30 -4.25 -7.02
CA THR A 173 1.96 -3.59 -5.89
C THR A 173 0.98 -2.63 -5.20
N ALA A 174 1.23 -2.32 -3.92
CA ALA A 174 0.24 -1.60 -3.12
C ALA A 174 -0.04 -0.18 -3.63
N ASP A 175 0.98 0.47 -4.18
CA ASP A 175 0.91 1.84 -4.70
C ASP A 175 0.04 1.97 -5.96
N TRP A 176 -0.20 0.88 -6.68
CA TRP A 176 -1.06 0.86 -7.86
C TRP A 176 -2.56 0.87 -7.52
N SER A 177 -2.90 0.78 -6.24
CA SER A 177 -4.29 0.81 -5.77
C SER A 177 -4.63 2.08 -4.99
N PHE A 178 -3.71 3.03 -4.81
CA PHE A 178 -3.97 4.25 -4.04
C PHE A 178 -5.27 4.94 -4.45
N ASP A 179 -5.43 5.21 -5.74
CA ASP A 179 -6.56 5.94 -6.30
C ASP A 179 -7.88 5.19 -6.12
N ALA A 180 -7.86 3.86 -6.26
CA ALA A 180 -9.02 3.02 -6.00
C ALA A 180 -9.43 3.05 -4.52
N GLN A 181 -8.46 3.07 -3.60
CA GLN A 181 -8.74 3.20 -2.16
C GLN A 181 -9.32 4.58 -1.85
N LEU A 182 -8.72 5.65 -2.37
CA LEU A 182 -9.21 7.01 -2.21
C LEU A 182 -10.64 7.18 -2.77
N ALA A 183 -10.92 6.63 -3.95
CA ALA A 183 -12.24 6.70 -4.56
C ALA A 183 -13.33 6.04 -3.70
N ARG A 184 -13.02 4.93 -3.01
CA ARG A 184 -13.96 4.25 -2.10
C ARG A 184 -14.42 5.12 -0.94
N VAL A 185 -13.57 6.03 -0.47
CA VAL A 185 -13.90 6.99 0.60
C VAL A 185 -14.36 8.35 0.07
N GLY A 186 -14.57 8.47 -1.24
CA GLY A 186 -15.06 9.70 -1.87
C GLY A 186 -13.99 10.77 -2.07
N LEU A 187 -12.74 10.35 -2.25
CA LEU A 187 -11.61 11.20 -2.61
C LEU A 187 -11.18 10.95 -4.06
N GLN A 188 -10.78 12.00 -4.75
CA GLN A 188 -10.31 11.98 -6.13
C GLN A 188 -8.78 12.11 -6.19
N SER A 189 -8.19 11.53 -7.24
CA SER A 189 -6.80 11.76 -7.62
C SER A 189 -6.70 12.55 -8.91
N ARG A 190 -5.79 13.54 -8.96
CA ARG A 190 -5.57 14.40 -10.12
C ARG A 190 -4.10 14.44 -10.52
N ALA A 191 -3.81 14.69 -11.80
CA ALA A 191 -2.46 14.92 -12.26
C ALA A 191 -2.40 16.04 -13.31
N LEU A 192 -1.28 16.77 -13.37
CA LEU A 192 -1.07 17.81 -14.37
C LEU A 192 -1.12 17.25 -15.79
N THR A 193 -1.73 18.02 -16.71
CA THR A 193 -1.66 17.78 -18.16
C THR A 193 -1.35 19.12 -18.84
N PRO A 194 -0.17 19.29 -19.45
CA PRO A 194 0.88 18.29 -19.63
C PRO A 194 1.59 17.89 -18.33
N ALA A 195 2.15 16.67 -18.30
CA ALA A 195 2.98 16.18 -17.20
C ALA A 195 4.24 17.05 -17.05
N LYS A 196 4.52 17.44 -15.81
CA LYS A 196 5.72 18.20 -15.39
C LYS A 196 6.84 17.30 -14.88
N THR A 197 6.80 16.03 -15.27
CA THR A 197 7.78 15.01 -14.91
C THR A 197 8.30 14.28 -16.13
N ARG A 198 9.40 13.57 -15.93
CA ARG A 198 9.91 12.54 -16.84
C ARG A 198 10.48 11.37 -16.06
N SER A 199 10.03 10.15 -16.34
CA SER A 199 10.67 8.95 -15.80
C SER A 199 12.04 8.71 -16.44
N LEU A 200 13.00 8.29 -15.61
CA LEU A 200 14.30 7.81 -16.05
C LEU A 200 14.37 6.29 -16.14
N ASP A 201 13.31 5.56 -15.75
CA ASP A 201 13.27 4.11 -15.86
C ASP A 201 13.17 3.67 -17.34
N PRO A 202 14.20 2.99 -17.90
CA PRO A 202 14.16 2.51 -19.27
C PRO A 202 13.05 1.47 -19.51
N ASN A 203 12.53 0.82 -18.47
CA ASN A 203 11.49 -0.20 -18.60
C ASN A 203 10.08 0.37 -18.76
N HIS A 204 9.86 1.65 -18.46
CA HIS A 204 8.53 2.28 -18.60
C HIS A 204 7.99 2.18 -20.03
N ALA A 205 8.86 2.33 -21.05
CA ALA A 205 8.48 2.14 -22.44
C ALA A 205 8.05 0.68 -22.74
N GLY A 206 8.69 -0.30 -22.08
CA GLY A 206 8.36 -1.72 -22.20
C GLY A 206 6.98 -2.07 -21.66
N PHE A 207 6.49 -1.35 -20.65
CA PHE A 207 5.12 -1.47 -20.14
C PHE A 207 4.09 -0.64 -20.94
N GLY A 208 4.52 0.09 -21.97
CA GLY A 208 3.66 0.94 -22.79
C GLY A 208 3.15 2.19 -22.06
N LEU A 209 3.78 2.58 -20.95
CA LEU A 209 3.44 3.81 -20.22
C LEU A 209 3.87 5.02 -21.06
N ARG A 210 2.92 5.88 -21.42
CA ARG A 210 3.16 7.09 -22.22
C ARG A 210 2.80 8.32 -21.41
N GLU A 211 3.78 9.19 -21.18
CA GLU A 211 3.56 10.42 -20.42
C GLU A 211 2.67 11.38 -21.21
N VAL A 212 1.72 12.02 -20.52
CA VAL A 212 0.79 12.96 -21.16
C VAL A 212 1.53 14.26 -21.47
N ARG A 213 1.91 14.48 -22.72
CA ARG A 213 2.60 15.70 -23.17
C ARG A 213 1.66 16.77 -23.71
N GLU A 214 0.43 16.38 -24.04
CA GLU A 214 -0.62 17.24 -24.58
C GLU A 214 -1.97 16.80 -24.01
N PRO A 215 -2.97 17.70 -23.92
CA PRO A 215 -4.32 17.31 -23.50
C PRO A 215 -4.89 16.18 -24.36
N LEU A 216 -5.54 15.21 -23.72
CA LEU A 216 -6.09 14.03 -24.40
C LEU A 216 -7.60 14.18 -24.59
N ASP A 217 -8.00 14.79 -25.70
CA ASP A 217 -9.42 15.10 -25.97
C ASP A 217 -10.34 13.87 -25.99
N VAL A 218 -9.81 12.69 -26.31
CA VAL A 218 -10.54 11.42 -26.27
C VAL A 218 -11.06 11.06 -24.87
N PHE A 219 -10.49 11.65 -23.81
CA PHE A 219 -10.93 11.46 -22.43
C PHE A 219 -11.76 12.63 -21.89
N ARG A 220 -12.09 13.64 -22.70
CA ARG A 220 -13.00 14.72 -22.28
C ARG A 220 -14.43 14.20 -22.26
N ASP A 221 -14.95 13.98 -21.05
CA ASP A 221 -16.34 13.60 -20.81
C ASP A 221 -16.89 14.34 -19.58
N PRO A 222 -17.44 15.56 -19.78
CA PRO A 222 -17.95 16.38 -18.68
C PRO A 222 -19.13 15.74 -17.94
N ASP A 223 -19.95 14.94 -18.62
CA ASP A 223 -21.09 14.26 -18.02
C ASP A 223 -20.64 13.09 -17.14
N GLY A 224 -19.72 12.27 -17.64
CA GLY A 224 -19.08 11.20 -16.88
C GLY A 224 -18.34 11.73 -15.65
N LEU A 225 -17.61 12.84 -15.80
CA LEU A 225 -16.95 13.51 -14.68
C LEU A 225 -17.94 13.95 -13.60
N ARG A 226 -19.03 14.64 -13.97
CA ARG A 226 -20.07 15.06 -13.03
C ARG A 226 -20.72 13.87 -12.32
N ALA A 227 -20.98 12.78 -13.04
CA ALA A 227 -21.54 11.56 -12.46
C ALA A 227 -20.58 10.94 -11.44
N TYR A 228 -19.28 10.86 -11.78
CA TYR A 228 -18.24 10.38 -10.89
C TYR A 228 -18.11 11.24 -9.62
N GLU A 229 -18.07 12.57 -9.76
CA GLU A 229 -18.01 13.49 -8.63
C GLU A 229 -19.23 13.37 -7.71
N LYS A 230 -20.42 13.16 -8.27
CA LYS A 230 -21.64 12.88 -7.51
C LYS A 230 -21.53 11.55 -6.74
N ALA A 231 -20.98 10.51 -7.37
CA ALA A 231 -20.74 9.22 -6.72
C ALA A 231 -19.73 9.33 -5.58
N LEU A 232 -18.61 10.05 -5.78
CA LEU A 232 -17.63 10.33 -4.72
C LEU A 232 -18.25 11.12 -3.56
N ALA A 233 -19.07 12.15 -3.87
CA ALA A 233 -19.77 12.92 -2.85
C ALA A 233 -20.72 12.05 -2.02
N HIS A 234 -21.43 11.12 -2.66
CA HIS A 234 -22.29 10.16 -1.98
C HIS A 234 -21.46 9.23 -1.08
N ARG A 235 -20.37 8.64 -1.58
CA ARG A 235 -19.46 7.80 -0.77
C ARG A 235 -18.95 8.53 0.46
N ARG A 236 -18.52 9.79 0.30
CA ARG A 236 -18.01 10.60 1.41
C ARG A 236 -19.06 10.84 2.51
N ARG A 237 -20.32 11.13 2.14
CA ARG A 237 -21.42 11.32 3.10
C ARG A 237 -21.75 10.05 3.86
N HIS A 238 -21.73 8.91 3.19
CA HIS A 238 -22.11 7.60 3.75
C HIS A 238 -20.91 6.75 4.19
N ARG A 239 -19.72 7.34 4.35
CA ARG A 239 -18.49 6.61 4.69
C ARG A 239 -18.53 5.84 6.01
N HIS A 240 -19.42 6.25 6.93
CA HIS A 240 -19.63 5.60 8.22
C HIS A 240 -20.56 4.38 8.11
N GLU A 241 -21.46 4.38 7.13
CA GLU A 241 -22.41 3.30 6.85
C GLU A 241 -21.81 2.24 5.92
N LEU A 242 -20.84 2.65 5.10
CA LEU A 242 -19.95 1.78 4.36
C LEU A 242 -19.00 1.10 5.34
N VAL A 243 -19.51 0.10 6.04
CA VAL A 243 -18.69 -0.97 6.59
C VAL A 243 -18.18 -1.76 5.39
N GLU A 244 -17.26 -1.16 4.61
CA GLU A 244 -16.28 -2.03 3.97
C GLU A 244 -15.58 -2.70 5.16
N PRO A 245 -15.61 -4.04 5.29
CA PRO A 245 -14.65 -4.71 6.13
C PRO A 245 -13.31 -4.06 5.83
N ALA A 246 -12.56 -3.65 6.82
CA ALA A 246 -11.20 -3.24 6.52
C ALA A 246 -10.48 -4.52 6.03
N GLY A 247 -10.41 -4.70 4.71
CA GLY A 247 -10.18 -6.01 4.06
C GLY A 247 -11.31 -6.55 3.15
N GLY A 248 -12.36 -5.77 2.89
CA GLY A 248 -13.59 -6.19 2.21
C GLY A 248 -13.60 -6.09 0.69
N ALA A 249 -12.46 -5.81 0.07
CA ALA A 249 -12.30 -6.29 -1.30
C ALA A 249 -12.12 -7.80 -1.17
N VAL A 250 -13.03 -8.57 -1.77
CA VAL A 250 -12.86 -10.01 -1.99
C VAL A 250 -11.64 -10.15 -2.89
N LEU A 251 -10.45 -10.17 -2.29
CA LEU A 251 -9.25 -10.47 -3.05
C LEU A 251 -9.43 -11.91 -3.50
N ARG A 252 -9.61 -12.08 -4.81
CA ARG A 252 -9.24 -13.33 -5.44
C ARG A 252 -7.72 -13.38 -5.43
N LEU A 253 -7.12 -13.75 -4.29
CA LEU A 253 -5.81 -14.39 -4.37
C LEU A 253 -5.94 -15.57 -5.34
N HIS A 254 -4.83 -15.98 -5.96
CA HIS A 254 -4.80 -17.26 -6.67
C HIS A 254 -5.44 -18.35 -5.79
N GLY A 255 -6.67 -18.77 -6.11
CA GLY A 255 -7.44 -19.78 -5.38
C GLY A 255 -8.43 -19.30 -4.31
N ALA A 256 -8.56 -18.01 -3.99
CA ALA A 256 -9.60 -17.56 -3.07
C ALA A 256 -10.99 -17.60 -3.73
N GLN A 257 -11.91 -18.32 -3.10
CA GLN A 257 -13.29 -18.48 -3.56
C GLN A 257 -14.09 -17.19 -3.33
N ALA A 258 -15.14 -16.99 -4.13
CA ALA A 258 -16.05 -15.86 -3.97
C ALA A 258 -16.60 -15.81 -2.53
N GLY A 259 -16.52 -14.64 -1.90
CA GLY A 259 -16.99 -14.42 -0.53
C GLY A 259 -15.93 -14.63 0.58
N GLN A 260 -14.66 -14.87 0.23
CA GLN A 260 -13.57 -14.88 1.19
C GLN A 260 -12.94 -13.49 1.38
N HIS A 261 -12.47 -13.23 2.60
CA HIS A 261 -11.80 -12.02 3.03
C HIS A 261 -10.35 -12.32 3.37
N ILE A 262 -9.44 -11.36 3.16
CA ILE A 262 -8.05 -11.50 3.56
C ILE A 262 -7.67 -10.43 4.57
N VAL A 263 -7.08 -10.88 5.67
CA VAL A 263 -6.38 -10.01 6.61
C VAL A 263 -4.88 -10.25 6.46
N PHE A 264 -4.18 -9.27 5.91
CA PHE A 264 -2.72 -9.33 5.79
C PHE A 264 -2.05 -9.29 7.17
N ALA A 265 -0.85 -9.88 7.29
CA ALA A 265 -0.13 -9.98 8.55
C ALA A 265 -0.04 -8.62 9.27
N HIS A 266 0.40 -7.57 8.57
CA HIS A 266 0.51 -6.22 9.14
C HIS A 266 -0.81 -5.58 9.58
N HIS A 267 -1.96 -6.10 9.11
CA HIS A 267 -3.30 -5.70 9.55
C HIS A 267 -3.83 -6.51 10.73
N MET A 268 -3.23 -7.65 11.08
CA MET A 268 -3.77 -8.53 12.13
C MET A 268 -3.79 -7.87 13.51
N ARG A 269 -2.89 -6.91 13.78
CA ARG A 269 -2.96 -6.10 15.01
C ARG A 269 -4.28 -5.33 15.13
N GLN A 270 -4.89 -4.97 14.01
CA GLN A 270 -6.16 -4.25 13.99
C GLN A 270 -7.36 -5.11 14.37
N MET A 271 -7.17 -6.43 14.45
CA MET A 271 -8.17 -7.35 14.98
C MET A 271 -8.20 -7.38 16.50
N VAL A 272 -7.22 -6.78 17.19
CA VAL A 272 -7.10 -6.83 18.64
C VAL A 272 -7.76 -5.61 19.27
N LYS A 273 -8.57 -5.85 20.32
CA LYS A 273 -9.17 -4.76 21.11
C LYS A 273 -8.06 -3.89 21.71
N PRO A 274 -8.27 -2.56 21.88
CA PRO A 274 -7.35 -1.72 22.64
C PRO A 274 -7.07 -2.31 24.02
N GLY A 275 -5.80 -2.42 24.39
CA GLY A 275 -5.35 -3.06 25.65
C GLY A 275 -5.39 -4.58 25.66
N GLY A 276 -5.86 -5.23 24.58
CA GLY A 276 -5.77 -6.67 24.40
C GLY A 276 -4.33 -7.13 24.17
N ALA A 277 -4.03 -8.34 24.62
CA ALA A 277 -2.72 -8.93 24.40
C ALA A 277 -2.54 -9.29 22.92
N PHE A 278 -1.73 -8.51 22.22
CA PHE A 278 -1.10 -8.90 20.98
C PHE A 278 0.36 -9.19 21.31
N LEU A 279 0.81 -10.44 21.16
CA LEU A 279 2.21 -10.77 21.40
C LEU A 279 3.05 -10.22 20.24
N GLU A 280 3.42 -8.95 20.41
CA GLU A 280 4.42 -8.24 19.65
C GLU A 280 5.61 -8.06 20.60
N ALA A 281 6.57 -8.97 20.57
CA ALA A 281 7.92 -8.54 20.94
C ALA A 281 8.29 -7.51 19.85
N THR A 282 8.26 -6.22 20.17
CA THR A 282 8.63 -5.15 19.24
C THR A 282 10.09 -4.79 19.44
N GLY A 283 10.71 -4.17 18.44
CA GLY A 283 12.12 -3.76 18.52
C GLY A 283 13.12 -4.88 18.22
N ALA A 284 14.40 -4.65 18.55
CA ALA A 284 15.52 -5.51 18.13
C ALA A 284 15.40 -6.96 18.65
N ASP A 285 14.83 -7.13 19.85
CA ASP A 285 14.65 -8.42 20.52
C ASP A 285 13.36 -9.14 20.09
N SER A 286 12.68 -8.63 19.06
CA SER A 286 11.48 -9.26 18.49
C SER A 286 11.77 -10.69 18.03
N ASP A 287 10.78 -11.57 18.20
CA ASP A 287 10.79 -12.90 17.58
C ASP A 287 10.38 -12.86 16.10
N TRP A 288 9.98 -11.69 15.61
CA TRP A 288 9.44 -11.49 14.28
C TRP A 288 10.26 -10.44 13.52
N ARG A 289 10.30 -10.60 12.20
CA ARG A 289 10.95 -9.68 11.27
C ARG A 289 9.98 -9.29 10.17
N LEU A 290 10.06 -8.04 9.73
CA LEU A 290 9.30 -7.54 8.60
C LEU A 290 9.87 -8.12 7.31
N ARG A 291 9.10 -8.98 6.64
CA ARG A 291 9.46 -9.54 5.34
C ARG A 291 8.66 -8.85 4.25
N TRP A 292 9.35 -8.18 3.34
CA TRP A 292 8.69 -7.65 2.15
C TRP A 292 8.21 -8.79 1.24
N SER A 293 6.97 -8.70 0.78
CA SER A 293 6.37 -9.64 -0.15
C SER A 293 5.53 -8.89 -1.18
N GLN A 294 5.89 -9.02 -2.45
CA GLN A 294 5.02 -8.59 -3.52
C GLN A 294 3.96 -9.67 -3.74
N GLY A 295 2.69 -9.32 -3.57
CA GLY A 295 1.58 -10.16 -4.00
C GLY A 295 0.70 -10.75 -2.90
N PHE A 296 1.13 -10.73 -1.63
CA PHE A 296 0.39 -11.30 -0.51
C PHE A 296 0.38 -10.36 0.70
N GLY A 297 0.04 -9.09 0.42
CA GLY A 297 0.25 -8.00 1.34
C GLY A 297 1.72 -7.59 1.29
N PRO A 298 2.04 -6.28 1.32
CA PRO A 298 3.41 -5.82 1.20
C PRO A 298 4.32 -6.34 2.33
N PHE A 299 3.74 -6.80 3.44
CA PHE A 299 4.45 -7.16 4.65
C PHE A 299 3.97 -8.50 5.22
N GLY A 300 4.87 -9.48 5.25
CA GLY A 300 4.75 -10.69 6.05
C GLY A 300 5.57 -10.61 7.33
N TRP A 301 5.29 -11.52 8.27
CA TRP A 301 6.05 -11.67 9.51
C TRP A 301 6.89 -12.94 9.44
N GLN A 302 8.21 -12.78 9.39
CA GLN A 302 9.16 -13.89 9.40
C GLN A 302 9.64 -14.16 10.82
N ALA A 303 9.57 -15.40 11.29
CA ALA A 303 10.13 -15.80 12.57
C ALA A 303 11.65 -15.66 12.57
N ALA A 304 12.20 -14.90 13.52
CA ALA A 304 13.62 -14.66 13.71
C ALA A 304 14.34 -15.79 14.45
N ARG A 305 13.58 -16.59 15.22
CA ARG A 305 14.06 -17.75 15.98
C ARG A 305 12.95 -18.78 16.13
N SER A 306 13.31 -20.05 16.33
CA SER A 306 12.32 -21.08 16.62
C SER A 306 11.59 -20.81 17.93
N GLY A 307 10.27 -21.07 17.93
CA GLY A 307 9.40 -20.77 19.05
C GLY A 307 8.83 -19.36 19.06
N ALA A 308 9.00 -18.60 17.96
CA ALA A 308 8.34 -17.31 17.77
C ALA A 308 6.82 -17.48 17.86
N LYS A 309 6.15 -16.69 18.71
CA LYS A 309 4.71 -16.79 18.96
C LYS A 309 3.98 -15.52 18.61
N VAL A 310 2.76 -15.66 18.10
CA VAL A 310 1.81 -14.56 17.92
C VAL A 310 0.41 -15.00 18.34
N LYS A 311 -0.37 -14.09 18.92
CA LYS A 311 -1.74 -14.32 19.35
C LYS A 311 -2.68 -13.31 18.71
N PHE A 312 -3.83 -13.75 18.23
CA PHE A 312 -4.85 -12.87 17.67
C PHE A 312 -6.25 -13.46 17.87
N PRO A 313 -7.29 -12.61 17.97
CA PRO A 313 -8.66 -13.08 17.97
C PRO A 313 -9.07 -13.53 16.57
N LEU A 314 -9.89 -14.58 16.46
CA LEU A 314 -10.41 -15.08 15.19
C LEU A 314 -11.91 -15.39 15.34
N PHE A 315 -12.71 -14.90 14.38
CA PHE A 315 -14.13 -15.21 14.27
C PHE A 315 -14.39 -16.16 13.10
N GLY A 316 -15.09 -17.26 13.34
CA GLY A 316 -15.39 -18.23 12.29
C GLY A 316 -14.19 -19.07 11.87
N GLN A 317 -14.25 -19.60 10.66
CA GLN A 317 -13.20 -20.43 10.06
C GLN A 317 -12.25 -19.57 9.23
N ALA A 318 -10.97 -19.95 9.21
CA ALA A 318 -9.98 -19.28 8.40
C ALA A 318 -8.89 -20.25 7.95
N ALA A 319 -8.08 -19.85 6.98
CA ALA A 319 -6.80 -20.46 6.69
C ALA A 319 -5.68 -19.48 7.05
N LEU A 320 -4.69 -19.93 7.82
CA LEU A 320 -3.45 -19.18 8.03
C LEU A 320 -2.59 -19.31 6.76
N VAL A 321 -2.34 -18.19 6.10
CA VAL A 321 -1.54 -18.15 4.88
C VAL A 321 -0.08 -18.00 5.27
N VAL A 322 0.71 -19.03 4.96
CA VAL A 322 2.11 -19.14 5.39
C VAL A 322 3.03 -19.48 4.21
N MET A 323 4.32 -19.25 4.41
CA MET A 323 5.39 -19.65 3.50
C MET A 323 6.59 -20.12 4.32
N THR A 324 7.28 -21.17 3.86
CA THR A 324 8.55 -21.62 4.46
C THR A 324 9.59 -21.84 3.36
N LYS A 325 10.85 -21.50 3.63
CA LYS A 325 11.98 -21.73 2.69
C LYS A 325 12.93 -22.84 3.15
N ARG A 326 12.65 -23.45 4.31
CA ARG A 326 13.55 -24.38 4.98
C ARG A 326 12.83 -25.69 5.25
N LYS A 327 13.48 -26.78 4.86
CA LYS A 327 13.02 -28.13 5.14
C LYS A 327 12.80 -28.37 6.62
N GLY A 328 11.67 -28.99 6.95
CA GLY A 328 11.34 -29.36 8.32
C GLY A 328 10.97 -28.17 9.21
N CYS A 329 10.65 -27.01 8.62
CA CYS A 329 10.10 -25.88 9.36
C CYS A 329 8.68 -26.20 9.84
N HIS A 330 8.43 -26.14 11.14
CA HIS A 330 7.12 -26.40 11.71
C HIS A 330 6.36 -25.12 12.03
N ILE A 331 5.06 -25.12 11.75
CA ILE A 331 4.12 -24.11 12.23
C ILE A 331 3.04 -24.83 13.01
N ARG A 332 2.80 -24.37 14.25
CA ARG A 332 1.80 -24.90 15.15
C ARG A 332 0.73 -23.85 15.42
N VAL A 333 -0.51 -24.23 15.24
CA VAL A 333 -1.68 -23.39 15.52
C VAL A 333 -2.43 -23.99 16.71
N PHE A 334 -2.46 -23.24 17.80
CA PHE A 334 -3.17 -23.59 19.02
C PHE A 334 -4.47 -22.80 19.07
N THR A 335 -5.57 -23.50 19.32
CA THR A 335 -6.87 -22.94 19.68
C THR A 335 -7.29 -23.50 21.03
N ASP A 336 -8.36 -22.96 21.62
CA ASP A 336 -8.93 -23.50 22.88
C ASP A 336 -9.30 -25.00 22.80
N SER A 337 -9.46 -25.54 21.59
CA SER A 337 -9.94 -26.90 21.36
C SER A 337 -9.03 -27.78 20.50
N SER A 338 -7.94 -27.25 19.96
CA SER A 338 -7.10 -27.99 19.00
C SER A 338 -5.65 -27.53 18.99
N ASP A 339 -4.75 -28.48 18.78
CA ASP A 339 -3.35 -28.26 18.42
C ASP A 339 -3.15 -28.79 16.99
N ILE A 340 -2.90 -27.89 16.06
CA ILE A 340 -2.81 -28.18 14.63
C ILE A 340 -1.37 -27.95 14.21
N SER A 341 -0.69 -29.03 13.82
CA SER A 341 0.73 -29.00 13.42
C SER A 341 0.92 -29.65 12.04
N PRO A 342 0.42 -29.02 10.96
CA PRO A 342 0.49 -29.58 9.62
C PRO A 342 1.93 -29.60 9.12
N GLU A 343 2.26 -30.61 8.32
CA GLU A 343 3.50 -30.62 7.56
C GLU A 343 3.41 -29.59 6.43
N ILE A 344 4.40 -28.71 6.33
CA ILE A 344 4.44 -27.68 5.29
C ILE A 344 5.33 -28.18 4.15
N PRO A 345 4.83 -28.18 2.90
CA PRO A 345 5.61 -28.48 1.72
C PRO A 345 6.90 -27.65 1.64
N ASP A 346 7.99 -28.32 1.30
CA ASP A 346 9.34 -27.77 1.28
C ASP A 346 9.67 -27.12 -0.07
N THR A 347 8.90 -26.08 -0.44
CA THR A 347 8.89 -25.57 -1.83
C THR A 347 8.98 -24.05 -1.93
N GLY A 348 9.00 -23.31 -0.82
CA GLY A 348 8.83 -21.85 -0.88
C GLY A 348 7.41 -21.42 -1.31
N GLU A 349 6.50 -22.38 -1.47
CA GLU A 349 5.12 -22.12 -1.87
C GLU A 349 4.32 -21.52 -0.71
N ILE A 350 3.26 -20.82 -1.11
CA ILE A 350 2.31 -20.25 -0.18
C ILE A 350 1.22 -21.28 0.08
N VAL A 351 1.01 -21.59 1.36
CA VAL A 351 0.10 -22.65 1.81
C VAL A 351 -0.91 -22.07 2.78
N GLY A 352 -2.17 -22.50 2.66
CA GLY A 352 -3.22 -22.19 3.61
C GLY A 352 -3.38 -23.30 4.64
N LEU A 353 -3.08 -23.03 5.91
CA LEU A 353 -3.32 -23.96 7.02
C LEU A 353 -4.73 -23.76 7.57
N SER A 354 -5.61 -24.73 7.36
CA SER A 354 -6.99 -24.64 7.82
C SER A 354 -7.05 -24.53 9.35
N ILE A 355 -7.71 -23.48 9.83
CA ILE A 355 -8.06 -23.24 11.22
C ILE A 355 -9.57 -23.51 11.35
N PRO A 356 -9.98 -24.66 11.90
CA PRO A 356 -11.39 -24.98 12.09
C PRO A 356 -12.01 -23.94 13.02
N GLY A 357 -13.27 -23.60 12.74
CA GLY A 357 -13.93 -22.47 13.37
C GLY A 357 -15.32 -22.75 13.89
N ARG A 358 -15.73 -21.89 14.82
CA ARG A 358 -17.09 -21.75 15.35
C ARG A 358 -17.55 -20.32 15.10
N MET A 359 -18.86 -20.08 15.09
CA MET A 359 -19.46 -18.75 14.91
C MET A 359 -19.35 -17.88 16.17
N GLU A 360 -18.16 -17.84 16.76
CA GLU A 360 -17.79 -17.06 17.95
C GLU A 360 -16.34 -16.58 17.82
N THR A 361 -15.99 -15.52 18.55
CA THR A 361 -14.61 -15.01 18.58
C THR A 361 -13.80 -15.81 19.60
N ARG A 362 -12.65 -16.33 19.19
CA ARG A 362 -11.71 -17.08 20.05
C ARG A 362 -10.29 -16.58 19.90
N GLU A 363 -9.43 -16.89 20.86
CA GLU A 363 -8.00 -16.62 20.73
C GLU A 363 -7.35 -17.74 19.90
N VAL A 364 -6.48 -17.35 18.97
CA VAL A 364 -5.62 -18.26 18.23
C VAL A 364 -4.18 -17.89 18.54
N GLN A 365 -3.36 -18.87 18.90
CA GLN A 365 -1.92 -18.71 19.04
C GLN A 365 -1.22 -19.49 17.93
N VAL A 366 -0.28 -18.84 17.25
CA VAL A 366 0.60 -19.48 16.27
C VAL A 366 2.01 -19.50 16.84
N SER A 367 2.69 -20.64 16.73
CA SER A 367 4.11 -20.80 17.01
C SER A 367 4.83 -21.25 15.75
N CYS A 368 5.97 -20.62 15.45
CA CYS A 368 6.72 -20.87 14.22
C CYS A 368 8.17 -21.23 14.52
N ASP A 369 8.73 -22.09 13.66
CA ASP A 369 10.17 -22.24 13.55
C ASP A 369 10.83 -21.06 12.83
N GLU A 370 12.14 -20.90 13.05
CA GLU A 370 12.95 -19.87 12.41
C GLU A 370 12.81 -19.90 10.88
N GLY A 371 12.54 -18.72 10.29
CA GLY A 371 12.39 -18.56 8.84
C GLY A 371 10.99 -18.80 8.30
N ALA A 372 10.05 -19.33 9.10
CA ALA A 372 8.64 -19.38 8.71
C ALA A 372 8.08 -17.96 8.54
N VAL A 373 7.23 -17.76 7.53
CA VAL A 373 6.60 -16.47 7.24
C VAL A 373 5.09 -16.60 7.34
N ILE A 374 4.47 -15.73 8.14
CA ILE A 374 3.01 -15.51 8.14
C ILE A 374 2.71 -14.37 7.18
N LEU A 375 1.89 -14.62 6.17
CA LEU A 375 1.45 -13.62 5.19
C LEU A 375 0.09 -13.02 5.55
N GLY A 376 -0.74 -13.79 6.26
CA GLY A 376 -2.04 -13.31 6.74
C GLY A 376 -3.04 -14.43 7.00
N LEU A 377 -4.32 -14.07 6.96
CA LEU A 377 -5.46 -14.96 7.15
C LEU A 377 -6.40 -14.85 5.95
N GLN A 378 -6.90 -15.98 5.48
CA GLN A 378 -8.00 -16.06 4.53
C GLN A 378 -9.24 -16.54 5.27
N CYS A 379 -10.23 -15.67 5.41
CA CYS A 379 -11.40 -15.87 6.27
C CYS A 379 -12.67 -16.01 5.44
N GLY A 380 -13.56 -16.91 5.84
CA GLY A 380 -14.91 -16.97 5.25
C GLY A 380 -15.87 -15.91 5.83
N GLN A 381 -15.51 -15.32 6.96
CA GLN A 381 -16.28 -14.32 7.68
C GLN A 381 -15.48 -13.04 7.86
N ILE A 382 -16.18 -11.91 7.97
CA ILE A 382 -15.60 -10.63 8.35
C ILE A 382 -15.01 -10.74 9.76
N GLN A 383 -13.73 -10.39 9.89
CA GLN A 383 -13.05 -10.41 11.18
C GLN A 383 -13.34 -9.15 12.00
N PRO A 384 -13.32 -9.24 13.35
CA PRO A 384 -13.39 -8.06 14.20
C PRO A 384 -12.32 -7.04 13.81
N TRP A 385 -12.68 -5.76 13.79
CA TRP A 385 -11.76 -4.69 13.41
C TRP A 385 -11.90 -3.49 14.35
N PHE A 386 -10.83 -3.16 15.07
CA PHE A 386 -10.81 -2.10 16.06
C PHE A 386 -10.02 -0.92 15.52
N ARG A 387 -10.72 0.10 15.00
CA ARG A 387 -10.10 1.31 14.42
C ARG A 387 -9.21 2.09 15.39
N SER A 388 -9.37 1.90 16.70
CA SER A 388 -8.58 2.52 17.77
C SER A 388 -7.29 1.76 18.11
N SER A 389 -7.06 0.59 17.53
CA SER A 389 -5.78 -0.12 17.65
C SER A 389 -4.72 0.62 16.82
N ALA A 390 -3.47 0.64 17.32
CA ALA A 390 -2.36 1.33 16.68
C ALA A 390 -2.17 0.84 15.23
N PHE A 391 -2.05 1.77 14.29
CA PHE A 391 -1.75 1.47 12.89
C PHE A 391 -0.43 0.69 12.77
N PHE A 392 -0.27 -0.07 11.68
CA PHE A 392 1.02 -0.68 11.40
C PHE A 392 2.08 0.42 11.23
N ARG A 393 3.06 0.45 12.13
CA ARG A 393 4.24 1.29 12.03
C ARG A 393 5.36 0.41 11.52
N HIS A 394 6.05 0.86 10.47
CA HIS A 394 7.15 0.11 9.86
C HIS A 394 8.20 -0.34 10.89
N TYR A 395 8.51 0.52 11.87
CA TYR A 395 9.48 0.24 12.93
C TYR A 395 8.98 -0.69 14.05
N HIS A 396 7.77 -1.26 13.96
CA HIS A 396 7.30 -2.26 14.94
C HIS A 396 8.13 -3.54 14.90
N LEU A 397 8.55 -3.97 13.71
CA LEU A 397 9.35 -5.17 13.50
C LEU A 397 10.65 -4.80 12.76
N PRO A 398 11.81 -5.30 13.19
CA PRO A 398 13.04 -5.12 12.42
C PRO A 398 12.91 -5.82 11.06
N PRO A 399 13.49 -5.28 9.99
CA PRO A 399 13.45 -5.91 8.68
C PRO A 399 14.21 -7.23 8.68
N VAL A 400 13.83 -8.14 7.78
CA VAL A 400 14.68 -9.30 7.44
C VAL A 400 15.96 -8.77 6.79
N ALA A 401 17.10 -9.23 7.29
CA ALA A 401 18.42 -8.88 6.76
C ALA A 401 18.65 -9.39 5.33
#